data_AF-A0A9Q1JBM4-F1
#
_entry.id   AF-A0A9Q1JBM4-F1
#
_cell.length_a   1.000
_cell.length_b   1.000
_cell.length_c   1.000
_cell.angle_alpha   90.00
_cell.angle_beta   90.00
_cell.angle_gamma   90.00
#
_symmetry.space_group_name_H-M   'P 1'
#
loop_
_entity.id
_entity.type
_entity.pdbx_description
1 polymer ?
#
loop_
_entity_poly.entity_id
_entity_poly.type
_entity_poly.pdbx_seq_one_letter_code
_entity_poly.pdbx_strand_id
1 'polypeptide(L)'
;MRCYHNGGLLQYGDIEEFDGRLCIVCPWHKYKITLAEGEGLYQSVNPKEKPPNPKWLSKGVKHRIHRAIEMEGDIFVRLDDTPGPIESDFYQTEKYRAAHAKPPEKTAAAKKQ
;
A
#
# COMPACT_ATOMS: atom_id res chain seq x y z
N MET A 1 5.14 0.05 5.34
CA MET A 1 3.72 0.03 4.88
C MET A 1 3.41 -1.29 4.19
N ARG A 2 2.27 -1.93 4.47
CA ARG A 2 1.94 -3.30 4.04
C ARG A 2 0.66 -3.31 3.20
N CYS A 3 0.68 -3.89 2.01
CA CYS A 3 -0.44 -3.97 1.06
C CYS A 3 -1.67 -4.64 1.68
N TYR A 4 -2.86 -4.09 1.44
CA TYR A 4 -4.12 -4.61 1.97
C TYR A 4 -4.49 -6.00 1.43
N HIS A 5 -3.94 -6.40 0.28
CA HIS A 5 -4.30 -7.68 -0.32
C HIS A 5 -3.71 -8.87 0.45
N ASN A 6 -2.40 -8.82 0.75
CA ASN A 6 -1.66 -9.94 1.34
C ASN A 6 -0.39 -9.49 2.12
N GLY A 7 -0.30 -8.24 2.58
CA GLY A 7 0.81 -7.77 3.40
C GLY A 7 2.12 -7.46 2.65
N GLY A 8 2.06 -7.30 1.32
CA GLY A 8 3.22 -6.98 0.50
C GLY A 8 3.87 -5.66 0.87
N LEU A 9 5.20 -5.57 0.76
CA LEU A 9 5.95 -4.34 1.08
C LEU A 9 5.74 -3.28 0.01
N LEU A 10 4.81 -2.35 0.25
CA LEU A 10 4.46 -1.31 -0.71
C LEU A 10 5.61 -0.33 -0.99
N GLN A 11 6.55 -0.17 -0.06
CA GLN A 11 7.75 0.65 -0.25
C GLN A 11 8.68 0.18 -1.39
N TYR A 12 8.46 -1.03 -1.92
CA TYR A 12 9.17 -1.56 -3.09
C TYR A 12 8.26 -1.65 -4.33
N GLY A 13 7.09 -1.01 -4.30
CA GLY A 13 6.20 -0.90 -5.44
C GLY A 13 6.49 0.34 -6.26
N ASP A 14 6.22 0.25 -7.56
CA ASP A 14 6.32 1.38 -8.48
C ASP A 14 5.10 2.31 -8.34
N ILE A 15 5.27 3.58 -8.69
CA ILE A 15 4.18 4.53 -8.84
C ILE A 15 3.86 4.65 -10.33
N GLU A 16 2.61 4.38 -10.68
CA GLU A 16 2.10 4.39 -12.06
C GLU A 16 0.74 5.11 -12.12
N GLU A 17 0.37 5.60 -13.30
CA GLU A 17 -0.93 6.26 -13.52
C GLU A 17 -1.94 5.30 -14.17
N PHE A 18 -3.13 5.21 -13.60
CA PHE A 18 -4.26 4.45 -14.14
C PHE A 18 -5.51 5.32 -14.14
N ASP A 19 -6.09 5.53 -15.32
CA ASP A 19 -7.33 6.33 -15.46
C ASP A 19 -7.19 7.76 -14.91
N GLY A 20 -6.02 8.38 -15.09
CA GLY A 20 -5.71 9.71 -14.55
C GLY A 20 -5.44 9.73 -13.03
N ARG A 21 -5.32 8.56 -12.40
CA ARG A 21 -5.11 8.42 -10.95
C ARG A 21 -3.74 7.83 -10.68
N LEU A 22 -2.90 8.53 -9.90
CA LEU A 22 -1.64 8.00 -9.43
C LEU A 22 -1.89 6.87 -8.42
N CYS A 23 -1.27 5.71 -8.67
CA CYS A 23 -1.36 4.54 -7.82
C CYS A 23 0.01 4.00 -7.47
N ILE A 24 0.14 3.45 -6.27
CA ILE A 24 1.22 2.53 -5.95
C ILE A 24 0.83 1.12 -6.41
N VAL A 25 1.74 0.45 -7.14
CA VAL A 25 1.56 -0.91 -7.64
C VAL A 25 2.26 -1.89 -6.71
N CYS A 26 1.46 -2.71 -6.02
CA CYS A 26 2.01 -3.69 -5.09
C CYS A 26 2.98 -4.64 -5.80
N PRO A 27 4.22 -4.81 -5.32
CA PRO A 27 5.23 -5.59 -6.03
C PRO A 27 4.88 -7.07 -6.13
N TRP A 28 4.16 -7.60 -5.13
CA TRP A 28 3.81 -9.03 -5.05
C TRP A 28 2.71 -9.47 -6.04
N HIS A 29 1.61 -8.70 -6.13
CA HIS A 29 0.41 -9.13 -6.87
C HIS A 29 -0.15 -8.07 -7.82
N LYS A 30 0.57 -6.96 -8.02
CA LYS A 30 0.21 -5.87 -8.96
C LYS A 30 -1.15 -5.21 -8.71
N TYR A 31 -1.62 -5.28 -7.46
CA TYR A 31 -2.76 -4.50 -6.97
C TYR A 31 -2.41 -3.01 -7.01
N LYS A 32 -3.35 -2.20 -7.49
CA LYS A 32 -3.18 -0.77 -7.71
C LYS A 32 -3.96 -0.04 -6.62
N ILE A 33 -3.27 0.76 -5.83
CA ILE A 33 -3.85 1.50 -4.70
C ILE A 33 -3.65 2.98 -4.96
N THR A 34 -4.73 3.76 -5.01
CA THR A 34 -4.63 5.20 -5.32
C THR A 34 -3.91 5.94 -4.19
N LEU A 35 -3.00 6.84 -4.56
CA LEU A 35 -2.21 7.60 -3.57
C LEU A 35 -3.08 8.60 -2.79
N ALA A 36 -4.10 9.16 -3.44
CA ALA A 36 -4.98 10.17 -2.83
C ALA A 36 -5.93 9.57 -1.79
N GLU A 37 -6.64 8.48 -2.16
CA GLU A 37 -7.80 7.98 -1.40
C GLU A 37 -7.63 6.53 -0.92
N GLY A 38 -6.56 5.84 -1.32
CA GLY A 38 -6.33 4.45 -0.91
C GLY A 38 -7.31 3.45 -1.52
N GLU A 39 -7.93 3.79 -2.65
CA GLU A 39 -8.86 2.92 -3.38
C GLU A 39 -8.13 1.80 -4.13
N GLY A 40 -8.68 0.59 -4.08
CA GLY A 40 -8.19 -0.54 -4.87
C GLY A 40 -8.77 -0.53 -6.28
N LEU A 41 -7.95 -0.24 -7.30
CA LEU A 41 -8.38 -0.21 -8.70
C LEU A 41 -8.28 -1.58 -9.38
N TYR A 42 -9.21 -1.83 -10.29
CA TYR A 42 -9.18 -2.99 -11.18
C TYR A 42 -9.80 -2.67 -12.54
N GLN A 43 -9.41 -3.41 -13.58
CA GLN A 43 -10.07 -3.37 -14.87
C GLN A 43 -11.18 -4.42 -14.90
N SER A 44 -12.40 -3.98 -15.15
CA SER A 44 -13.51 -4.85 -15.50
C SER A 44 -13.57 -5.00 -17.01
N VAL A 45 -13.68 -6.24 -17.47
CA VAL A 45 -13.81 -6.58 -18.89
C VAL A 45 -15.10 -7.35 -19.06
N ASN A 46 -15.99 -6.86 -19.93
CA ASN A 46 -17.19 -7.60 -20.31
C ASN A 46 -16.81 -8.63 -21.39
N PRO A 47 -16.86 -9.95 -21.12
CA PRO A 47 -16.45 -10.97 -22.09
C PRO A 47 -17.40 -11.06 -23.30
N LYS A 48 -18.59 -10.46 -23.23
CA LYS A 48 -19.57 -10.45 -24.32
C LYS A 48 -19.35 -9.30 -25.32
N GLU A 49 -18.64 -8.25 -24.92
CA GLU A 49 -18.34 -7.09 -25.78
C GLU A 49 -17.19 -7.42 -26.75
N LYS A 50 -17.40 -7.13 -28.04
CA LYS A 50 -16.39 -7.28 -29.10
C LYS A 50 -16.31 -5.97 -29.90
N PRO A 51 -15.17 -5.27 -29.92
CA PRO A 51 -13.91 -5.59 -29.22
C PRO A 51 -14.03 -5.45 -27.69
N PRO A 52 -13.12 -6.08 -26.91
CA PRO A 52 -13.06 -5.87 -25.47
C PRO A 52 -12.88 -4.39 -25.14
N ASN A 53 -13.68 -3.89 -24.20
CA ASN A 53 -13.60 -2.51 -23.71
C ASN A 53 -13.37 -2.49 -22.18
N PRO A 54 -12.11 -2.63 -21.72
CA PRO A 54 -11.79 -2.63 -20.30
C PRO A 54 -12.13 -1.29 -19.66
N LYS A 55 -12.83 -1.33 -18.52
CA LYS A 55 -13.18 -0.15 -17.73
C LYS A 55 -12.49 -0.20 -16.38
N TRP A 56 -11.88 0.91 -15.99
CA TRP A 56 -11.35 1.06 -14.65
C TRP A 56 -12.50 1.25 -13.66
N LEU A 57 -12.47 0.45 -12.59
CA LEU A 57 -13.44 0.51 -11.51
C LEU A 57 -12.70 0.48 -10.17
N SER A 58 -13.38 0.96 -9.13
CA SER A 58 -12.89 1.00 -7.77
C SER A 58 -13.54 -0.10 -6.92
N LYS A 59 -12.76 -0.73 -6.04
CA LYS A 59 -13.25 -1.60 -4.97
C LYS A 59 -13.62 -0.81 -3.70
N GLY A 60 -13.63 0.52 -3.77
CA GLY A 60 -13.70 1.43 -2.63
C GLY A 60 -12.35 1.57 -1.91
N VAL A 61 -12.34 2.32 -0.80
CA VAL A 61 -11.16 2.52 0.05
C VAL A 61 -10.73 1.18 0.66
N LYS A 62 -9.54 0.72 0.29
CA LYS A 62 -8.94 -0.53 0.78
C LYS A 62 -7.68 -0.30 1.60
N HIS A 63 -7.10 0.89 1.51
CA HIS A 63 -5.88 1.27 2.20
C HIS A 63 -6.10 2.57 2.96
N ARG A 64 -5.76 2.58 4.26
CA ARG A 64 -5.79 3.81 5.04
C ARG A 64 -4.72 4.77 4.56
N ILE A 65 -5.12 6.01 4.26
CA ILE A 65 -4.22 7.08 3.87
C ILE A 65 -3.94 7.96 5.08
N HIS A 66 -2.68 8.34 5.23
CA HIS A 66 -2.24 9.31 6.23
C HIS A 66 -1.78 10.56 5.49
N ARG A 67 -2.05 11.73 6.08
CA ARG A 67 -1.68 12.99 5.43
C ARG A 67 -0.20 13.25 5.66
N ALA A 68 0.56 13.41 4.60
CA ALA A 68 1.94 13.90 4.64
C ALA A 68 2.01 15.32 4.10
N ILE A 69 2.80 16.18 4.75
CA ILE A 69 3.13 17.52 4.27
C ILE A 69 4.65 17.73 4.35
N GLU A 70 5.18 18.48 3.40
CA GLU A 70 6.58 18.95 3.42
C GLU A 70 6.61 20.40 3.90
N MET A 71 7.45 20.70 4.88
CA MET A 71 7.69 22.05 5.39
C MET A 71 9.17 22.20 5.68
N GLU A 72 9.82 23.21 5.06
CA GLU A 72 11.24 23.53 5.30
C GLU A 72 12.21 22.34 5.05
N GLY A 73 11.85 21.43 4.15
CA GLY A 73 12.64 20.23 3.84
C GLY A 73 12.37 19.04 4.76
N ASP A 74 11.53 19.21 5.78
CA ASP A 74 11.08 18.14 6.67
C ASP A 74 9.72 17.59 6.26
N ILE A 75 9.51 16.29 6.44
CA ILE A 75 8.24 15.60 6.16
C ILE A 75 7.50 15.34 7.47
N PHE A 76 6.30 15.93 7.59
CA PHE A 76 5.40 15.71 8.71
C PHE A 76 4.25 14.80 8.29
N VAL A 77 3.97 13.78 9.09
CA VAL A 77 2.87 12.83 8.83
C VAL A 77 1.84 12.93 9.94
N ARG A 78 0.59 13.22 9.57
CA ARG A 78 -0.57 13.11 10.44
C ARG A 78 -1.27 11.78 10.18
N LEU A 79 -1.26 10.92 11.18
CA LEU A 79 -1.98 9.65 11.14
C LEU A 79 -3.49 9.93 11.04
N ASP A 80 -4.15 9.09 10.25
CA ASP A 80 -5.61 9.06 10.15
C ASP A 80 -6.13 8.11 11.23
N ASP A 81 -6.89 8.66 12.17
CA ASP A 81 -7.52 7.98 13.29
C ASP A 81 -9.04 7.85 13.10
N THR A 82 -9.54 8.11 11.89
CA THR A 82 -10.96 7.97 11.56
C THR A 82 -11.44 6.55 11.90
N PRO A 83 -12.51 6.41 12.72
CA PRO A 83 -13.00 5.12 13.15
C PRO A 83 -13.58 4.31 11.99
N GLY A 84 -13.48 2.99 12.08
CA GLY A 84 -13.96 2.05 11.07
C GLY A 84 -12.79 1.25 10.48
N PRO A 85 -12.86 -0.09 10.47
CA PRO A 85 -11.76 -0.91 9.98
C PRO A 85 -11.66 -0.82 8.45
N ILE A 86 -10.43 -0.66 7.97
CA ILE A 86 -10.06 -0.80 6.57
C ILE A 86 -9.21 -2.06 6.42
N GLU A 87 -9.28 -2.75 5.29
CA GLU A 87 -8.57 -4.02 5.05
C GLU A 87 -7.05 -3.93 5.33
N SER A 88 -6.42 -2.79 5.06
CA SER A 88 -5.01 -2.55 5.39
C SER A 88 -4.68 -2.61 6.89
N ASP A 89 -5.63 -2.29 7.77
CA ASP A 89 -5.40 -2.14 9.20
C ASP A 89 -4.95 -3.45 9.85
N PHE A 90 -5.44 -4.60 9.33
CA PHE A 90 -5.02 -5.93 9.76
C PHE A 90 -3.49 -6.08 9.73
N TYR A 91 -2.85 -5.60 8.65
CA TYR A 91 -1.41 -5.70 8.44
C TYR A 91 -0.59 -4.66 9.21
N GLN A 92 -1.25 -3.75 9.93
CA GLN A 92 -0.62 -2.77 10.83
C GLN A 92 -0.84 -3.09 12.31
N THR A 93 -1.60 -4.14 12.63
CA THR A 93 -1.77 -4.61 14.02
C THR A 93 -0.44 -5.00 14.66
N GLU A 94 -0.35 -4.86 15.98
CA GLU A 94 0.83 -5.28 16.74
C GLU A 94 1.11 -6.78 16.56
N LYS A 95 0.05 -7.61 16.60
CA LYS A 95 0.13 -9.05 16.36
C LYS A 95 0.79 -9.38 15.01
N TYR A 96 0.33 -8.74 13.93
CA TYR A 96 0.93 -8.95 12.61
C TYR A 96 2.38 -8.48 12.57
N ARG A 97 2.68 -7.30 13.13
CA ARG A 97 4.04 -6.75 13.17
C ARG A 97 5.00 -7.62 13.96
N ALA A 98 4.59 -8.16 15.11
CA ALA A 98 5.40 -9.04 15.92
C ALA A 98 5.72 -10.36 15.21
N ALA A 99 4.73 -10.97 14.55
CA ALA A 99 4.91 -12.22 13.79
C ALA A 99 5.84 -12.06 12.57
N HIS A 100 6.01 -10.83 12.06
CA HIS A 100 6.80 -10.53 10.86
C HIS A 100 7.97 -9.56 11.14
N ALA A 101 8.33 -9.37 12.41
CA ALA A 101 9.53 -8.63 12.78
C ALA A 101 10.77 -9.42 12.33
N LYS A 102 11.74 -8.74 11.71
CA LYS A 102 13.05 -9.37 11.48
C LYS A 102 13.68 -9.69 12.84
N PRO A 103 14.31 -10.86 13.01
CA PRO A 103 15.14 -11.09 14.18
C PRO A 103 16.23 -10.02 14.23
N PRO A 104 16.68 -9.62 15.45
CA PRO A 104 17.75 -8.64 15.59
C PRO A 104 18.98 -9.12 14.82
N GLU A 105 19.54 -8.23 14.02
CA GLU A 105 20.79 -8.47 13.32
C GLU A 105 21.87 -8.77 14.38
N LYS A 106 22.49 -9.95 14.30
CA LYS A 106 23.61 -10.28 15.21
C LYS A 106 24.73 -9.30 14.90
N THR A 107 24.90 -8.28 15.75
CA THR A 107 26.09 -7.42 15.72
C THR A 107 27.31 -8.34 15.81
N ALA A 108 28.07 -8.43 14.73
CA ALA A 108 29.35 -9.11 14.73
C ALA A 108 30.22 -8.43 15.79
N ALA A 109 30.46 -9.13 16.90
CA ALA A 109 31.37 -8.66 17.93
C ALA A 109 32.72 -8.39 17.27
N ALA A 110 33.14 -7.12 17.26
CA ALA A 110 34.45 -6.72 16.80
C ALA A 110 35.50 -7.50 17.61
N LYS A 111 36.20 -8.43 16.95
CA LYS A 111 37.41 -9.04 17.51
C LYS A 111 38.43 -7.92 17.69
N LYS A 112 38.68 -7.53 18.93
CA LYS A 112 39.84 -6.70 19.28
C LYS A 112 41.10 -7.50 18.94
N GLN A 113 41.97 -6.89 18.13
CA GLN A 113 43.35 -7.33 17.91
C GLN A 113 44.18 -7.07 19.18
#